data_AF-A0A7X1HP78-F1
#
_entry.id   AF-A0A7X1HP78-F1
#
_cell.length_a   1.000
_cell.length_b   1.000
_cell.length_c   1.000
_cell.angle_alpha   90.00
_cell.angle_beta   90.00
_cell.angle_gamma   90.00
#
_symmetry.space_group_name_H-M   'P 1'
#
loop_
_entity.id
_entity.type
_entity.pdbx_description
1 polymer ?
#
loop_
_entity_poly.entity_id
_entity_poly.type
_entity_poly.pdbx_seq_one_letter_code
_entity_poly.pdbx_strand_id
1 'polypeptide(L)'
;MTENIEIALKAYEEKDFKEAFKYFKLEKNNEKSHDFDKKYSFKFIKTIYDSIIKEMKEINNENKEYIIYIMTHLKNSDVFYKITVFKVVEILFKKQNPEYDKIIKWLEKLEVEFLSDEQQKYESNGKNIVKSSEKEKYYMQLSKAYEKLKNYEKAKEISMEALENLKEFSNDSDIWLKRRVAEYDVDNKNYDKALSIYKDIQKKKNDWFILREIGIIYLKKCEFTKGKNYLLDAACAYGEVNKKLNLFLDLYTHLKDYDEKLAIISLKIYFKIRLEENWKITSKDKEMAELENIELSKEELIKISIKRFLENCKELRWKDEVFYKGKVDSIKDKFFFIKRESGERYYCKTKEYPSKKGPVIGTPLKFNLIETFDNKKNKYGFSAINLKFESSEEAL
;
A
#
# COMPACT_ATOMS: atom_id res chain seq x y z
N MET A 1 37.96 25.39 30.18
CA MET A 1 36.80 24.50 29.99
C MET A 1 35.93 24.70 31.21
N THR A 2 34.65 24.99 31.05
CA THR A 2 33.74 25.24 32.18
C THR A 2 33.22 23.92 32.75
N GLU A 3 32.76 23.94 34.00
CA GLU A 3 32.18 22.77 34.68
C GLU A 3 31.01 22.16 33.88
N ASN A 4 30.15 23.00 33.29
CA ASN A 4 29.06 22.54 32.43
C ASN A 4 29.56 21.74 31.22
N ILE A 5 30.65 22.18 30.57
CA ILE A 5 31.20 21.48 29.40
C ILE A 5 31.78 20.14 29.80
N GLU A 6 32.46 20.04 30.94
CA GLU A 6 33.00 18.77 31.43
C GLU A 6 31.89 17.76 31.70
N ILE A 7 30.81 18.19 32.37
CA ILE A 7 29.64 17.34 32.62
C ILE A 7 28.96 16.94 31.31
N ALA A 8 28.78 17.90 30.38
CA ALA A 8 28.15 17.64 29.09
C ALA A 8 28.93 16.61 28.25
N LEU A 9 30.26 16.74 28.20
CA LEU A 9 31.13 15.83 27.47
C LEU A 9 31.12 14.42 28.06
N LYS A 10 31.17 14.31 29.39
CA LYS A 10 31.08 13.02 30.08
C LYS A 10 29.75 12.32 29.78
N ALA A 11 28.63 13.02 29.95
CA ALA A 11 27.30 12.48 29.63
C ALA A 11 27.17 12.09 28.15
N TYR A 12 27.78 12.86 27.24
CA TYR A 12 27.80 12.56 25.81
C TYR A 12 28.55 11.26 25.49
N GLU A 13 29.69 11.02 26.15
CA GLU A 13 30.48 9.79 26.00
C GLU A 13 29.73 8.57 26.55
N GLU A 14 29.00 8.75 27.65
CA GLU A 14 28.10 7.75 28.26
C GLU A 14 26.80 7.54 27.45
N LYS A 15 26.58 8.31 26.36
CA LYS A 15 25.37 8.33 25.54
C LYS A 15 24.09 8.76 26.27
N ASP A 16 24.22 9.42 27.42
CA ASP A 16 23.12 10.14 28.05
C ASP A 16 22.93 11.51 27.37
N PHE A 17 22.30 11.47 26.20
CA PHE A 17 22.10 12.67 25.39
C PHE A 17 21.15 13.68 26.00
N LYS A 18 20.29 13.27 26.97
CA LYS A 18 19.40 14.19 27.69
C LYS A 18 20.19 15.03 28.68
N GLU A 19 21.03 14.39 29.49
CA GLU A 19 21.87 15.13 30.45
C GLU A 19 22.93 15.96 29.71
N ALA A 20 23.54 15.41 28.66
CA ALA A 20 24.49 16.17 27.83
C ALA A 20 23.83 17.41 27.20
N PHE A 21 22.60 17.29 26.67
CA PHE A 21 21.85 18.42 26.11
C PHE A 21 21.62 19.53 27.14
N LYS A 22 21.20 19.17 28.36
CA LYS A 22 20.93 20.12 29.45
C LYS A 22 22.14 21.00 29.75
N TYR A 23 23.32 20.42 29.94
CA TYR A 23 24.52 21.20 30.26
C TYR A 23 25.10 21.95 29.05
N PHE A 24 25.06 21.38 27.85
CA PHE A 24 25.42 22.14 26.65
C PHE A 24 24.52 23.37 26.45
N LYS A 25 23.22 23.25 26.75
CA LYS A 25 22.28 24.37 26.67
C LYS A 25 22.58 25.46 27.71
N LEU A 26 22.88 25.08 28.95
CA LEU A 26 23.30 26.04 29.99
C LEU A 26 24.54 26.80 29.56
N GLU A 27 25.54 26.10 29.02
CA GLU A 27 26.77 26.75 28.58
C GLU A 27 26.55 27.70 27.41
N LYS A 28 25.79 27.27 26.40
CA LYS A 28 25.47 28.10 25.23
C LYS A 28 24.76 29.41 25.61
N ASN A 29 24.00 29.41 26.70
CA ASN A 29 23.34 30.61 27.22
C ASN A 29 24.27 31.53 28.04
N ASN A 30 25.38 30.99 28.58
CA ASN A 30 26.30 31.72 29.45
C ASN A 30 27.53 32.31 28.71
N GLU A 31 28.02 31.67 27.65
CA GLU A 31 29.19 32.14 26.91
C GLU A 31 28.86 33.23 25.87
N LYS A 32 29.86 34.03 25.50
CA LYS A 32 29.87 34.71 24.19
C LYS A 32 29.79 33.60 23.13
N SER A 33 28.60 33.40 22.54
CA SER A 33 28.19 32.28 21.67
C SER A 33 29.23 31.77 20.66
N HIS A 34 30.19 32.61 20.26
CA HIS A 34 31.19 32.30 19.25
C HIS A 34 32.18 31.17 19.62
N ASP A 35 32.67 31.06 20.86
CA ASP A 35 33.65 30.00 21.21
C ASP A 35 32.98 28.62 21.36
N PHE A 36 31.77 28.59 21.92
CA PHE A 36 30.94 27.39 22.00
C PHE A 36 30.68 26.77 20.63
N ASP A 37 30.16 27.57 19.68
CA ASP A 37 29.76 27.06 18.36
C ASP A 37 30.95 26.56 17.55
N LYS A 38 32.14 27.13 17.77
CA LYS A 38 33.37 26.67 17.13
C LYS A 38 33.81 25.27 17.59
N LYS A 39 33.58 24.93 18.86
CA LYS A 39 34.13 23.70 19.48
C LYS A 39 33.10 22.58 19.64
N TYR A 40 31.84 22.92 19.90
CA TYR A 40 30.84 21.97 20.39
C TYR A 40 29.57 21.88 19.54
N SER A 41 29.43 22.69 18.49
CA SER A 41 28.22 22.74 17.64
C SER A 41 27.75 21.36 17.17
N PHE A 42 28.62 20.52 16.62
CA PHE A 42 28.24 19.18 16.15
C PHE A 42 27.75 18.27 17.29
N LYS A 43 28.45 18.26 18.44
CA LYS A 43 28.05 17.46 19.62
C LYS A 43 26.70 17.96 20.15
N PHE A 44 26.51 19.27 20.23
CA PHE A 44 25.26 19.88 20.66
C PHE A 44 24.10 19.57 19.71
N ILE A 45 24.32 19.62 18.39
CA ILE A 45 23.29 19.24 17.41
C ILE A 45 22.90 17.77 17.55
N LYS A 46 23.87 16.88 17.77
CA LYS A 46 23.56 15.47 18.03
C LYS A 46 22.73 15.30 19.30
N THR A 47 23.08 15.97 20.39
CA THR A 47 22.30 15.86 21.64
C THR A 47 20.88 16.38 21.46
N ILE A 48 20.70 17.51 20.74
CA ILE A 48 19.37 17.99 20.33
C ILE A 48 18.61 16.89 19.58
N TYR A 49 19.22 16.29 18.56
CA TYR A 49 18.54 15.30 17.74
C TYR A 49 18.14 14.06 18.56
N ASP A 50 19.09 13.43 19.25
CA ASP A 50 18.86 12.15 19.94
C ASP A 50 17.95 12.31 21.18
N SER A 51 17.96 13.46 21.86
CA SER A 51 17.14 13.68 23.06
C SER A 51 15.76 14.29 22.79
N ILE A 52 15.60 15.08 21.72
CA ILE A 52 14.36 15.82 21.42
C ILE A 52 13.75 15.36 20.10
N ILE A 53 14.44 15.56 18.99
CA ILE A 53 13.86 15.41 17.64
C ILE A 53 13.48 13.97 17.34
N LYS A 54 14.36 13.02 17.66
CA LYS A 54 14.17 11.60 17.36
C LYS A 54 12.92 11.02 18.02
N GLU A 55 12.64 11.42 19.26
CA GLU A 55 11.53 10.93 20.07
C GLU A 55 10.24 11.76 19.90
N MET A 56 10.29 12.89 19.18
CA MET A 56 9.13 13.76 19.05
C MET A 56 7.97 13.07 18.31
N LYS A 57 6.75 13.30 18.81
CA LYS A 57 5.49 12.72 18.26
C LYS A 57 4.64 13.76 17.53
N GLU A 58 4.81 15.02 17.87
CA GLU A 58 4.13 16.16 17.27
C GLU A 58 5.11 17.34 17.15
N ILE A 59 4.71 18.39 16.44
CA ILE A 59 5.49 19.62 16.32
C ILE A 59 4.86 20.65 17.24
N ASN A 60 5.62 21.11 18.24
CA ASN A 60 5.19 22.11 19.24
C ASN A 60 6.22 23.26 19.30
N ASN A 61 5.97 24.29 20.11
CA ASN A 61 6.86 25.45 20.17
C ASN A 61 8.28 25.08 20.59
N GLU A 62 8.42 24.17 21.56
CA GLU A 62 9.72 23.76 22.10
C GLU A 62 10.58 23.04 21.04
N ASN A 63 10.03 22.00 20.39
CA ASN A 63 10.82 21.26 19.38
C ASN A 63 11.00 22.04 18.08
N LYS A 64 10.10 22.97 17.76
CA LYS A 64 10.20 23.82 16.57
C LYS A 64 11.44 24.72 16.60
N GLU A 65 11.80 25.27 17.76
CA GLU A 65 13.02 26.08 17.91
C GLU A 65 14.27 25.25 17.59
N TYR A 66 14.33 24.02 18.07
CA TYR A 66 15.46 23.12 17.80
C TYR A 66 15.50 22.60 16.36
N ILE A 67 14.33 22.36 15.74
CA ILE A 67 14.26 22.08 14.31
C ILE A 67 14.88 23.26 13.55
N ILE A 68 14.44 24.49 13.83
CA ILE A 68 15.00 25.68 13.17
C ILE A 68 16.51 25.76 13.40
N TYR A 69 16.97 25.52 14.63
CA TYR A 69 18.40 25.54 14.97
C TYR A 69 19.22 24.56 14.11
N ILE A 70 18.80 23.30 14.00
CA ILE A 70 19.48 22.31 13.16
C ILE A 70 19.50 22.78 11.69
N MET A 71 18.36 23.26 11.20
CA MET A 71 18.19 23.64 9.81
C MET A 71 18.97 24.91 9.42
N THR A 72 19.33 25.77 10.38
CA THR A 72 20.13 26.99 10.12
C THR A 72 21.63 26.78 10.32
N HIS A 73 22.04 25.80 11.13
CA HIS A 73 23.45 25.56 11.44
C HIS A 73 24.08 24.41 10.65
N LEU A 74 23.28 23.63 9.93
CA LEU A 74 23.74 22.56 9.06
C LEU A 74 23.39 22.82 7.60
N LYS A 75 24.21 22.24 6.72
CA LYS A 75 23.92 22.13 5.29
C LYS A 75 22.95 20.98 5.05
N ASN A 76 22.23 21.03 3.95
CA ASN A 76 21.31 19.96 3.55
C ASN A 76 21.99 18.61 3.26
N SER A 77 23.29 18.61 2.96
CA SER A 77 24.12 17.40 2.84
C SER A 77 24.36 16.69 4.18
N ASP A 78 24.22 17.39 5.31
CA ASP A 78 24.57 16.86 6.63
C ASP A 78 23.53 15.84 7.14
N VAL A 79 24.02 14.78 7.81
CA VAL A 79 23.17 13.67 8.27
C VAL A 79 22.03 14.13 9.18
N PHE A 80 22.30 15.00 10.16
CA PHE A 80 21.29 15.49 11.11
C PHE A 80 20.25 16.39 10.46
N TYR A 81 20.62 17.11 9.40
CA TYR A 81 19.67 17.88 8.60
C TYR A 81 18.68 16.92 7.91
N LYS A 82 19.21 15.93 7.18
CA LYS A 82 18.42 14.96 6.42
C LYS A 82 17.42 14.19 7.31
N ILE A 83 17.90 13.63 8.42
CA ILE A 83 17.04 12.85 9.32
C ILE A 83 16.04 13.73 10.08
N THR A 84 16.36 15.00 10.35
CA THR A 84 15.40 15.97 10.93
C THR A 84 14.27 16.25 9.95
N VAL A 85 14.57 16.52 8.68
CA VAL A 85 13.55 16.69 7.63
C VAL A 85 12.66 15.45 7.55
N PHE A 86 13.25 14.26 7.46
CA PHE A 86 12.47 13.02 7.39
C PHE A 86 11.58 12.79 8.62
N LYS A 87 12.05 13.15 9.82
CA LYS A 87 11.26 13.05 11.05
C LYS A 87 10.07 14.03 11.05
N VAL A 88 10.28 15.26 10.60
CA VAL A 88 9.19 16.24 10.42
C VAL A 88 8.16 15.72 9.42
N VAL A 89 8.62 15.24 8.26
CA VAL A 89 7.75 14.65 7.23
C VAL A 89 6.95 13.46 7.76
N GLU A 90 7.58 12.57 8.53
CA GLU A 90 6.90 11.43 9.16
C GLU A 90 5.73 11.87 10.06
N ILE A 91 5.93 12.90 10.88
CA ILE A 91 4.89 13.43 11.77
C ILE A 91 3.76 14.09 10.96
N LEU A 92 4.11 14.86 9.93
CA LEU A 92 3.12 15.50 9.07
C LEU A 92 2.23 14.46 8.36
N PHE A 93 2.80 13.34 7.92
CA PHE A 93 2.03 12.23 7.32
C PHE A 93 1.12 11.50 8.30
N LYS A 94 1.44 11.49 9.60
CA LYS A 94 0.66 10.81 10.65
C LYS A 94 -0.55 11.61 11.13
N LYS A 95 -0.67 12.89 10.76
CA LYS A 95 -1.84 13.71 11.09
C LYS A 95 -3.11 13.11 10.46
N GLN A 96 -4.26 13.31 11.10
CA GLN A 96 -5.56 12.88 10.56
C GLN A 96 -5.84 13.52 9.19
N ASN A 97 -5.46 14.79 9.03
CA ASN A 97 -5.51 15.53 7.77
C ASN A 97 -4.10 16.02 7.43
N PRO A 98 -3.28 15.21 6.74
CA PRO A 98 -1.93 15.62 6.36
C PRO A 98 -1.95 16.82 5.41
N GLU A 99 -1.14 17.82 5.72
CA GLU A 99 -0.95 19.01 4.88
C GLU A 99 0.13 18.71 3.84
N TYR A 100 -0.25 18.06 2.73
CA TYR A 100 0.70 17.55 1.74
C TYR A 100 1.59 18.62 1.10
N ASP A 101 1.10 19.85 0.92
CA ASP A 101 1.94 20.98 0.45
C ASP A 101 3.09 21.29 1.41
N LYS A 102 2.87 21.18 2.73
CA LYS A 102 3.93 21.35 3.73
C LYS A 102 4.92 20.19 3.68
N ILE A 103 4.45 18.97 3.46
CA ILE A 103 5.30 17.79 3.31
C ILE A 103 6.25 17.98 2.12
N ILE A 104 5.72 18.42 0.97
CA ILE A 104 6.51 18.70 -0.24
C ILE A 104 7.57 19.75 0.07
N LYS A 105 7.18 20.89 0.65
CA LYS A 105 8.13 21.97 1.04
C LYS A 105 9.24 21.52 1.99
N TRP A 106 8.98 20.49 2.80
CA TRP A 106 10.01 19.90 3.67
C TRP A 106 10.93 18.97 2.89
N LEU A 107 10.37 18.10 2.05
CA LEU A 107 11.16 17.20 1.21
C LEU A 107 12.04 17.95 0.21
N GLU A 108 11.56 19.06 -0.37
CA GLU A 108 12.31 19.93 -1.28
C GLU A 108 13.52 20.64 -0.63
N LYS A 109 13.68 20.53 0.70
CA LYS A 109 14.90 20.97 1.39
C LYS A 109 16.05 19.98 1.25
N LEU A 110 15.74 18.76 0.83
CA LEU A 110 16.72 17.71 0.61
C LEU A 110 17.25 17.79 -0.82
N GLU A 111 18.56 17.64 -0.91
CA GLU A 111 19.31 17.53 -2.14
C GLU A 111 19.51 16.02 -2.40
N VAL A 112 18.96 15.52 -3.51
CA VAL A 112 18.78 14.09 -3.83
C VAL A 112 20.12 13.39 -4.04
N GLU A 113 21.07 14.07 -4.65
CA GLU A 113 22.47 13.62 -4.85
C GLU A 113 23.16 13.22 -3.53
N PHE A 114 22.89 13.90 -2.41
CA PHE A 114 23.44 13.63 -1.09
C PHE A 114 22.68 12.58 -0.28
N LEU A 115 21.57 12.06 -0.80
CA LEU A 115 20.84 10.96 -0.18
C LEU A 115 21.52 9.62 -0.51
N SER A 116 21.68 8.77 0.51
CA SER A 116 22.20 7.42 0.29
C SER A 116 21.20 6.56 -0.49
N ASP A 117 21.72 5.79 -1.46
CA ASP A 117 20.97 4.74 -2.16
C ASP A 117 21.15 3.35 -1.51
N GLU A 118 21.86 3.28 -0.38
CA GLU A 118 22.11 2.01 0.30
C GLU A 118 20.93 1.59 1.16
N GLN A 119 20.44 0.37 0.95
CA GLN A 119 19.45 -0.24 1.82
C GLN A 119 20.10 -0.86 3.05
N GLN A 120 19.49 -0.64 4.22
CA GLN A 120 19.93 -1.31 5.45
C GLN A 120 19.20 -2.65 5.59
N LYS A 121 19.97 -3.73 5.71
CA LYS A 121 19.46 -5.10 5.87
C LYS A 121 19.86 -5.59 7.27
N TYR A 122 18.91 -6.02 8.07
CA TYR A 122 19.17 -6.57 9.41
C TYR A 122 18.16 -7.65 9.76
N GLU A 123 18.55 -8.58 10.64
CA GLU A 123 17.66 -9.61 11.15
C GLU A 123 16.94 -9.13 12.40
N SER A 124 15.64 -9.36 12.48
CA SER A 124 14.85 -9.12 13.68
C SER A 124 13.79 -10.21 13.83
N ASN A 125 13.78 -10.90 14.97
CA ASN A 125 12.85 -12.01 15.27
C ASN A 125 12.83 -13.09 14.17
N GLY A 126 14.00 -13.50 13.64
CA GLY A 126 14.11 -14.50 12.59
C GLY A 126 13.64 -14.04 11.20
N LYS A 127 13.35 -12.74 11.02
CA LYS A 127 12.96 -12.15 9.74
C LYS A 127 14.03 -11.18 9.27
N ASN A 128 14.42 -11.32 8.02
CA ASN A 128 15.24 -10.32 7.33
C ASN A 128 14.39 -9.08 7.06
N ILE A 129 14.73 -7.97 7.70
CA ILE A 129 14.12 -6.67 7.46
C ILE A 129 15.02 -5.89 6.50
N VAL A 130 14.42 -5.44 5.41
CA VAL A 130 15.05 -4.53 4.45
C VAL A 130 14.41 -3.16 4.62
N LYS A 131 15.21 -2.19 5.06
CA LYS A 131 14.81 -0.80 5.18
C LYS A 131 15.16 -0.07 3.89
N SER A 132 14.22 0.74 3.40
CA SER A 132 14.43 1.58 2.23
C SER A 132 15.63 2.51 2.40
N SER A 133 16.31 2.80 1.28
CA SER A 133 17.37 3.80 1.24
C SER A 133 16.81 5.21 1.49
N GLU A 134 17.68 6.19 1.73
CA GLU A 134 17.26 7.58 1.89
C GLU A 134 16.62 8.10 0.60
N LYS A 135 17.22 7.79 -0.56
CA LYS A 135 16.66 8.13 -1.88
C LYS A 135 15.32 7.46 -2.12
N GLU A 136 15.20 6.17 -1.86
CA GLU A 136 13.94 5.45 -2.03
C GLU A 136 12.85 6.04 -1.12
N LYS A 137 13.18 6.34 0.13
CA LYS A 137 12.26 6.99 1.07
C LYS A 137 11.81 8.36 0.57
N TYR A 138 12.75 9.18 0.07
CA TYR A 138 12.46 10.49 -0.50
C TYR A 138 11.48 10.40 -1.67
N TYR A 139 11.80 9.59 -2.68
CA TYR A 139 10.96 9.45 -3.88
C TYR A 139 9.57 8.91 -3.54
N MET A 140 9.49 7.92 -2.65
CA MET A 140 8.22 7.35 -2.21
C MET A 140 7.35 8.35 -1.45
N GLN A 141 7.95 9.20 -0.61
CA GLN A 141 7.22 10.20 0.15
C GLN A 141 6.80 11.39 -0.74
N LEU A 142 7.69 11.86 -1.62
CA LEU A 142 7.42 13.01 -2.48
C LEU A 142 6.36 12.69 -3.54
N SER A 143 6.52 11.58 -4.27
CA SER A 143 5.53 11.14 -5.27
C SER A 143 4.16 10.89 -4.63
N LYS A 144 4.11 10.33 -3.41
CA LYS A 144 2.86 10.15 -2.65
C LYS A 144 2.22 11.48 -2.28
N ALA A 145 2.99 12.49 -1.88
CA ALA A 145 2.44 13.79 -1.53
C ALA A 145 1.80 14.48 -2.75
N TYR A 146 2.48 14.45 -3.91
CA TYR A 146 1.92 14.96 -5.17
C TYR A 146 0.68 14.17 -5.64
N GLU A 147 0.69 12.84 -5.52
CA GLU A 147 -0.48 11.98 -5.78
C GLU A 147 -1.68 12.42 -4.93
N LYS A 148 -1.47 12.69 -3.63
CA LYS A 148 -2.56 13.08 -2.72
C LYS A 148 -3.11 14.48 -2.99
N LEU A 149 -2.30 15.35 -3.58
CA LEU A 149 -2.73 16.64 -4.11
C LEU A 149 -3.33 16.54 -5.53
N LYS A 150 -3.42 15.33 -6.10
CA LYS A 150 -3.85 15.07 -7.49
C LYS A 150 -2.99 15.77 -8.55
N ASN A 151 -1.75 16.13 -8.21
CA ASN A 151 -0.78 16.56 -9.20
C ASN A 151 -0.11 15.32 -9.80
N TYR A 152 -0.85 14.63 -10.67
CA TYR A 152 -0.43 13.35 -11.24
C TYR A 152 0.77 13.49 -12.17
N GLU A 153 0.96 14.65 -12.80
CA GLU A 153 2.11 14.94 -13.65
C GLU A 153 3.41 14.91 -12.84
N LYS A 154 3.49 15.69 -11.75
CA LYS A 154 4.66 15.65 -10.86
C LYS A 154 4.83 14.30 -10.18
N ALA A 155 3.74 13.67 -9.74
CA ALA A 155 3.81 12.34 -9.16
C ALA A 155 4.41 11.31 -10.14
N LYS A 156 4.06 11.39 -11.43
CA LYS A 156 4.64 10.56 -12.48
C LYS A 156 6.11 10.88 -12.74
N GLU A 157 6.48 12.15 -12.91
CA GLU A 157 7.87 12.58 -13.13
C GLU A 157 8.80 12.00 -12.06
N ILE A 158 8.48 12.24 -10.79
CA ILE A 158 9.23 11.76 -9.63
C ILE A 158 9.25 10.22 -9.58
N SER A 159 8.14 9.57 -9.94
CA SER A 159 8.06 8.11 -9.93
C SER A 159 8.91 7.49 -11.04
N MET A 160 8.96 8.10 -12.22
CA MET A 160 9.80 7.65 -13.33
C MET A 160 11.28 7.86 -13.02
N GLU A 161 11.64 9.03 -12.48
CA GLU A 161 13.02 9.31 -12.03
C GLU A 161 13.49 8.27 -11.00
N ALA A 162 12.64 7.92 -10.03
CA ALA A 162 12.94 6.89 -9.04
C ALA A 162 13.10 5.50 -9.68
N LEU A 163 12.23 5.14 -10.62
CA LEU A 163 12.28 3.85 -11.32
C LEU A 163 13.53 3.69 -12.19
N GLU A 164 14.08 4.79 -12.69
CA GLU A 164 15.29 4.81 -13.51
C GLU A 164 16.58 4.82 -12.67
N ASN A 165 16.58 5.56 -11.55
CA ASN A 165 17.81 5.85 -10.81
C ASN A 165 18.05 4.97 -9.56
N LEU A 166 17.02 4.35 -8.99
CA LEU A 166 17.17 3.49 -7.81
C LEU A 166 17.67 2.10 -8.22
N LYS A 167 18.69 1.60 -7.51
CA LYS A 167 19.28 0.27 -7.79
C LYS A 167 18.44 -0.89 -7.23
N GLU A 168 17.90 -0.70 -6.03
CA GLU A 168 17.09 -1.70 -5.32
C GLU A 168 15.79 -1.06 -4.82
N PHE A 169 14.72 -1.87 -4.75
CA PHE A 169 13.43 -1.46 -4.20
C PHE A 169 13.09 -2.36 -3.01
N SER A 170 12.64 -1.76 -1.93
CA SER A 170 12.14 -2.45 -0.74
C SER A 170 10.62 -2.41 -0.70
N ASN A 171 9.98 -3.35 0.00
CA ASN A 171 8.56 -3.28 0.38
C ASN A 171 7.58 -2.91 -0.76
N ASP A 172 7.80 -3.44 -1.97
CA ASP A 172 7.00 -3.17 -3.17
C ASP A 172 6.99 -1.69 -3.61
N SER A 173 8.01 -0.90 -3.28
CA SER A 173 8.12 0.51 -3.71
C SER A 173 8.01 0.67 -5.22
N ASP A 174 8.59 -0.26 -6.01
CA ASP A 174 8.49 -0.23 -7.47
C ASP A 174 7.04 -0.35 -7.97
N ILE A 175 6.22 -1.16 -7.30
CA ILE A 175 4.78 -1.31 -7.60
C ILE A 175 4.05 0.00 -7.32
N TRP A 176 4.32 0.65 -6.18
CA TRP A 176 3.68 1.93 -5.84
C TRP A 176 4.09 3.06 -6.78
N LEU A 177 5.35 3.12 -7.19
CA LEU A 177 5.84 4.10 -8.17
C LEU A 177 5.18 3.86 -9.54
N LYS A 178 5.16 2.62 -10.04
CA LYS A 178 4.46 2.27 -11.29
C LYS A 178 2.96 2.58 -11.23
N ARG A 179 2.32 2.34 -10.08
CA ARG A 179 0.92 2.71 -9.86
C ARG A 179 0.69 4.22 -10.09
N ARG A 180 1.55 5.09 -9.56
CA ARG A 180 1.45 6.55 -9.77
C ARG A 180 1.64 6.96 -11.22
N VAL A 181 2.54 6.28 -11.95
CA VAL A 181 2.69 6.47 -13.40
C VAL A 181 1.39 6.10 -14.12
N ALA A 182 0.76 4.98 -13.75
CA ALA A 182 -0.52 4.57 -14.32
C ALA A 182 -1.67 5.53 -13.96
N GLU A 183 -1.69 6.10 -12.75
CA GLU A 183 -2.70 7.08 -12.34
C GLU A 183 -2.69 8.34 -13.22
N TYR A 184 -1.51 8.83 -13.62
CA TYR A 184 -1.40 9.89 -14.61
C TYR A 184 -2.07 9.51 -15.94
N ASP A 185 -1.84 8.29 -16.43
CA ASP A 185 -2.45 7.83 -17.67
C ASP A 185 -3.98 7.66 -17.50
N VAL A 186 -4.47 7.26 -16.33
CA VAL A 186 -5.92 7.23 -16.01
C VAL A 186 -6.54 8.63 -16.01
N ASP A 187 -5.86 9.62 -15.42
CA ASP A 187 -6.33 11.01 -15.37
C ASP A 187 -6.42 11.63 -16.77
N ASN A 188 -5.44 11.31 -17.63
CA ASN A 188 -5.41 11.73 -19.03
C ASN A 188 -6.23 10.83 -19.98
N LYS A 189 -7.06 9.93 -19.43
CA LYS A 189 -7.91 8.99 -20.20
C LYS A 189 -7.14 8.06 -21.15
N ASN A 190 -5.84 7.87 -20.94
CA ASN A 190 -4.99 6.91 -21.64
C ASN A 190 -5.15 5.50 -21.04
N TYR A 191 -6.38 4.99 -21.05
CA TYR A 191 -6.76 3.79 -20.32
C TYR A 191 -6.00 2.52 -20.73
N ASP A 192 -5.66 2.36 -22.01
CA ASP A 192 -4.91 1.20 -22.49
C ASP A 192 -3.48 1.18 -21.94
N LYS A 193 -2.86 2.35 -21.85
CA LYS A 193 -1.52 2.50 -21.29
C LYS A 193 -1.51 2.23 -19.78
N ALA A 194 -2.50 2.77 -19.07
CA ALA A 194 -2.70 2.48 -17.65
C ALA A 194 -2.96 0.99 -17.39
N LEU A 195 -3.83 0.35 -18.21
CA LEU A 195 -4.11 -1.08 -18.12
C LEU A 195 -2.85 -1.91 -18.34
N SER A 196 -2.01 -1.56 -19.32
CA SER A 196 -0.74 -2.24 -19.55
C SER A 196 0.13 -2.24 -18.30
N ILE A 197 0.31 -1.07 -17.67
CA ILE A 197 1.11 -0.95 -16.44
C ILE A 197 0.51 -1.78 -15.30
N TYR A 198 -0.80 -1.68 -15.07
CA TYR A 198 -1.46 -2.45 -14.00
C TYR A 198 -1.43 -3.96 -14.26
N LYS A 199 -1.54 -4.40 -15.51
CA LYS A 199 -1.38 -5.80 -15.91
C LYS A 199 0.05 -6.30 -15.68
N ASP A 200 1.04 -5.46 -15.93
CA ASP A 200 2.43 -5.80 -15.63
C ASP A 200 2.69 -5.92 -14.13
N ILE A 201 2.08 -5.05 -13.32
CA ILE A 201 2.07 -5.19 -11.86
C ILE A 201 1.35 -6.49 -11.45
N GLN A 202 0.20 -6.80 -12.07
CA GLN A 202 -0.62 -7.98 -11.76
C GLN A 202 0.15 -9.30 -11.93
N LYS A 203 1.07 -9.37 -12.92
CA LYS A 203 1.93 -10.54 -13.15
C LYS A 203 2.78 -10.91 -11.92
N LYS A 204 3.14 -9.91 -11.11
CA LYS A 204 3.96 -10.07 -9.90
C LYS A 204 3.12 -10.18 -8.64
N LYS A 205 1.99 -9.46 -8.57
CA LYS A 205 1.19 -9.32 -7.35
C LYS A 205 -0.30 -9.28 -7.68
N ASN A 206 -1.10 -10.08 -6.97
CA ASN A 206 -2.55 -10.17 -7.20
C ASN A 206 -3.35 -9.69 -5.98
N ASP A 207 -2.98 -8.52 -5.47
CA ASP A 207 -3.65 -7.89 -4.34
C ASP A 207 -4.92 -7.15 -4.79
N TRP A 208 -5.87 -7.01 -3.86
CA TRP A 208 -7.17 -6.40 -4.12
C TRP A 208 -7.09 -5.02 -4.79
N PHE A 209 -6.12 -4.18 -4.42
CA PHE A 209 -6.06 -2.82 -4.93
C PHE A 209 -5.69 -2.80 -6.43
N ILE A 210 -4.82 -3.71 -6.87
CA ILE A 210 -4.43 -3.81 -8.30
C ILE A 210 -5.65 -4.23 -9.13
N LEU A 211 -6.36 -5.25 -8.66
CA LEU A 211 -7.59 -5.73 -9.31
C LEU A 211 -8.67 -4.65 -9.35
N ARG A 212 -8.84 -3.90 -8.26
CA ARG A 212 -9.75 -2.76 -8.20
C ARG A 212 -9.40 -1.72 -9.26
N GLU A 213 -8.15 -1.27 -9.34
CA GLU A 213 -7.74 -0.25 -10.33
C GLU A 213 -7.99 -0.73 -11.76
N ILE A 214 -7.66 -1.99 -12.08
CA ILE A 214 -7.97 -2.59 -13.39
C ILE A 214 -9.48 -2.58 -13.66
N GLY A 215 -10.30 -2.97 -12.67
CA GLY A 215 -11.75 -2.96 -12.77
C GLY A 215 -12.32 -1.56 -13.05
N ILE A 216 -11.86 -0.55 -12.30
CA ILE A 216 -12.25 0.85 -12.51
C ILE A 216 -11.87 1.32 -13.92
N ILE A 217 -10.70 0.97 -14.44
CA ILE A 217 -10.32 1.36 -15.80
C ILE A 217 -11.22 0.71 -16.85
N TYR A 218 -11.57 -0.58 -16.73
CA TYR A 218 -12.53 -1.22 -17.63
C TYR A 218 -13.91 -0.55 -17.58
N LEU A 219 -14.38 -0.16 -16.39
CA LEU A 219 -15.64 0.59 -16.24
C LEU A 219 -15.56 1.95 -16.97
N LYS A 220 -14.44 2.66 -16.85
CA LYS A 220 -14.19 3.93 -17.57
C LYS A 220 -14.11 3.75 -19.09
N LYS A 221 -13.75 2.56 -19.58
CA LYS A 221 -13.80 2.15 -20.99
C LYS A 221 -15.18 1.63 -21.42
N CYS A 222 -16.20 1.67 -20.55
CA CYS A 222 -17.52 1.09 -20.78
C CYS A 222 -17.52 -0.43 -21.00
N GLU A 223 -16.46 -1.13 -20.59
CA GLU A 223 -16.36 -2.59 -20.61
C GLU A 223 -16.94 -3.16 -19.29
N PHE A 224 -18.23 -2.93 -19.07
CA PHE A 224 -18.88 -3.09 -17.76
C PHE A 224 -18.75 -4.50 -17.16
N THR A 225 -18.94 -5.55 -17.96
CA THR A 225 -18.81 -6.94 -17.50
C THR A 225 -17.39 -7.24 -17.02
N LYS A 226 -16.35 -6.78 -17.73
CA LYS A 226 -14.97 -6.97 -17.30
C LYS A 226 -14.71 -6.17 -16.01
N GLY A 227 -15.16 -4.92 -15.98
CA GLY A 227 -15.06 -4.06 -14.80
C GLY A 227 -15.66 -4.70 -13.55
N LYS A 228 -16.92 -5.14 -13.64
CA LYS A 228 -17.63 -5.91 -12.60
C LYS A 228 -16.81 -7.10 -12.13
N ASN A 229 -16.36 -7.95 -13.06
CA ASN A 229 -15.63 -9.16 -12.74
C ASN A 229 -14.33 -8.86 -11.97
N TYR A 230 -13.58 -7.83 -12.36
CA TYR A 230 -12.39 -7.39 -11.62
C TYR A 230 -12.71 -6.86 -10.22
N LEU A 231 -13.80 -6.12 -10.04
CA LEU A 231 -14.20 -5.65 -8.71
C LEU A 231 -14.60 -6.82 -7.79
N LEU A 232 -15.31 -7.82 -8.31
CA LEU A 232 -15.66 -9.04 -7.57
C LEU A 232 -14.40 -9.86 -7.22
N ASP A 233 -13.47 -9.99 -8.17
CA ASP A 233 -12.17 -10.63 -7.93
C ASP A 233 -11.36 -9.87 -6.87
N ALA A 234 -11.38 -8.53 -6.87
CA ALA A 234 -10.76 -7.69 -5.87
C ALA A 234 -11.34 -7.91 -4.46
N ALA A 235 -12.66 -8.10 -4.34
CA ALA A 235 -13.31 -8.37 -3.06
C ALA A 235 -12.76 -9.67 -2.45
N CYS A 236 -12.59 -10.71 -3.28
CA CYS A 236 -12.09 -12.01 -2.87
C CYS A 236 -10.56 -12.13 -2.76
N ALA A 237 -9.80 -11.17 -3.28
CA ALA A 237 -8.34 -11.18 -3.25
C ALA A 237 -7.75 -10.89 -1.85
N TYR A 238 -6.46 -11.18 -1.67
CA TYR A 238 -5.75 -10.92 -0.43
C TYR A 238 -5.74 -9.43 -0.07
N GLY A 239 -5.89 -9.12 1.22
CA GLY A 239 -5.81 -7.77 1.80
C GLY A 239 -6.71 -7.62 3.03
N GLU A 240 -6.31 -6.74 3.95
CA GLU A 240 -7.11 -6.42 5.14
C GLU A 240 -8.44 -5.76 4.76
N VAL A 241 -9.54 -6.23 5.33
CA VAL A 241 -10.90 -5.81 4.96
C VAL A 241 -11.11 -4.31 5.18
N ASN A 242 -10.63 -3.76 6.30
CA ASN A 242 -10.74 -2.33 6.61
C ASN A 242 -10.02 -1.43 5.59
N LYS A 243 -8.98 -1.92 4.92
CA LYS A 243 -8.27 -1.20 3.84
C LYS A 243 -9.04 -1.19 2.52
N LYS A 244 -10.04 -2.06 2.33
CA LYS A 244 -10.85 -2.17 1.11
C LYS A 244 -12.05 -1.22 1.07
N LEU A 245 -12.11 -0.20 1.93
CA LEU A 245 -13.26 0.69 2.07
C LEU A 245 -13.78 1.23 0.71
N ASN A 246 -12.89 1.78 -0.12
CA ASN A 246 -13.26 2.32 -1.44
C ASN A 246 -13.73 1.23 -2.41
N LEU A 247 -13.23 0.00 -2.29
CA LEU A 247 -13.71 -1.12 -3.12
C LEU A 247 -15.18 -1.44 -2.82
N PHE A 248 -15.58 -1.43 -1.54
CA PHE A 248 -16.99 -1.67 -1.18
C PHE A 248 -17.91 -0.58 -1.69
N LEU A 249 -17.43 0.66 -1.72
CA LEU A 249 -18.17 1.76 -2.33
C LEU A 249 -18.28 1.57 -3.85
N ASP A 250 -17.21 1.20 -4.54
CA ASP A 250 -17.24 0.91 -5.98
C ASP A 250 -18.18 -0.27 -6.31
N LEU A 251 -18.18 -1.32 -5.48
CA LEU A 251 -19.09 -2.44 -5.62
C LEU A 251 -20.55 -2.00 -5.46
N TYR A 252 -20.85 -1.16 -4.47
CA TYR A 252 -22.18 -0.55 -4.36
C TYR A 252 -22.57 0.24 -5.61
N THR A 253 -21.67 1.08 -6.13
CA THR A 253 -21.95 1.91 -7.31
C THR A 253 -22.15 1.09 -8.58
N HIS A 254 -21.40 0.01 -8.76
CA HIS A 254 -21.32 -0.71 -10.05
C HIS A 254 -22.03 -2.07 -10.08
N LEU A 255 -22.54 -2.57 -8.94
CA LEU A 255 -23.26 -3.84 -8.90
C LEU A 255 -24.79 -3.71 -8.92
N LYS A 256 -25.38 -2.52 -8.76
CA LYS A 256 -26.85 -2.38 -8.67
C LYS A 256 -27.59 -3.05 -9.82
N ASP A 257 -27.11 -2.87 -11.05
CA ASP A 257 -27.73 -3.44 -12.26
C ASP A 257 -27.54 -4.97 -12.39
N TYR A 258 -26.64 -5.57 -11.60
CA TYR A 258 -26.33 -7.00 -11.64
C TYR A 258 -26.93 -7.77 -10.46
N ASP A 259 -26.85 -7.17 -9.27
CA ASP A 259 -27.37 -7.68 -7.99
C ASP A 259 -27.50 -6.52 -6.98
N GLU A 260 -28.68 -5.91 -6.95
CA GLU A 260 -29.02 -4.80 -6.05
C GLU A 260 -28.80 -5.16 -4.58
N LYS A 261 -29.15 -6.39 -4.17
CA LYS A 261 -28.98 -6.82 -2.78
C LYS A 261 -27.51 -6.87 -2.38
N LEU A 262 -26.66 -7.41 -3.26
CA LEU A 262 -25.22 -7.46 -3.03
C LEU A 262 -24.58 -6.07 -3.03
N ALA A 263 -25.07 -5.17 -3.88
CA ALA A 263 -24.66 -3.76 -3.89
C ALA A 263 -24.96 -3.08 -2.54
N ILE A 264 -26.19 -3.22 -2.02
CA ILE A 264 -26.59 -2.66 -0.72
C ILE A 264 -25.78 -3.27 0.42
N ILE A 265 -25.51 -4.59 0.39
CA ILE A 265 -24.64 -5.23 1.39
C ILE A 265 -23.22 -4.64 1.33
N SER A 266 -22.69 -4.33 0.15
CA SER A 266 -21.39 -3.68 0.00
C SER A 266 -21.36 -2.33 0.71
N LEU A 267 -22.40 -1.50 0.55
CA LEU A 267 -22.53 -0.23 1.27
C LEU A 267 -22.66 -0.42 2.79
N LYS A 268 -23.39 -1.44 3.25
CA LYS A 268 -23.44 -1.79 4.69
C LYS A 268 -22.08 -2.19 5.23
N ILE A 269 -21.26 -2.93 4.48
CA ILE A 269 -19.88 -3.27 4.87
C ILE A 269 -19.01 -2.01 4.94
N TYR A 270 -19.16 -1.10 3.98
CA TYR A 270 -18.51 0.21 4.03
C TYR A 270 -18.81 0.94 5.35
N PHE A 271 -20.08 1.05 5.75
CA PHE A 271 -20.44 1.69 7.03
C PHE A 271 -19.97 0.91 8.26
N LYS A 272 -20.08 -0.42 8.25
CA LYS A 272 -19.59 -1.30 9.33
C LYS A 272 -18.13 -0.99 9.67
N ILE A 273 -17.26 -0.94 8.65
CA ILE A 273 -15.83 -0.66 8.82
C ILE A 273 -15.62 0.73 9.44
N ARG A 274 -16.30 1.77 8.95
CA ARG A 274 -16.10 3.13 9.47
C ARG A 274 -16.51 3.25 10.93
N LEU A 275 -17.57 2.57 11.35
CA LEU A 275 -17.99 2.54 12.74
C LEU A 275 -17.02 1.74 13.63
N GLU A 276 -16.51 0.61 13.16
CA GLU A 276 -15.51 -0.20 13.87
C GLU A 276 -14.19 0.56 14.09
N GLU A 277 -13.76 1.32 13.09
CA GLU A 277 -12.52 2.11 13.11
C GLU A 277 -12.72 3.52 13.74
N ASN A 278 -13.94 3.85 14.17
CA ASN A 278 -14.34 5.18 14.65
C ASN A 278 -13.97 6.32 13.67
N TRP A 279 -14.10 6.07 12.38
CA TRP A 279 -13.90 7.06 11.32
C TRP A 279 -15.12 7.96 11.17
N LYS A 280 -14.88 9.24 10.82
CA LYS A 280 -15.92 10.27 10.69
C LYS A 280 -16.92 9.94 9.57
N ILE A 281 -18.19 9.74 9.92
CA ILE A 281 -19.32 9.72 8.97
C ILE A 281 -19.57 11.13 8.41
N THR A 282 -19.46 11.30 7.09
CA THR A 282 -19.65 12.57 6.39
C THR A 282 -21.12 12.83 6.05
N SER A 283 -21.48 14.03 5.58
CA SER A 283 -22.84 14.31 5.13
C SER A 283 -23.23 13.44 3.92
N LYS A 284 -22.33 13.24 2.96
CA LYS A 284 -22.55 12.34 1.81
C LYS A 284 -22.79 10.91 2.23
N ASP A 285 -22.11 10.46 3.29
CA ASP A 285 -22.34 9.12 3.86
C ASP A 285 -23.76 8.98 4.41
N LYS A 286 -24.28 10.02 5.08
CA LYS A 286 -25.65 10.03 5.60
C LYS A 286 -26.67 10.04 4.47
N GLU A 287 -26.46 10.86 3.44
CA GLU A 287 -27.31 10.88 2.24
C GLU A 287 -27.38 9.49 1.57
N MET A 288 -26.23 8.80 1.42
CA MET A 288 -26.22 7.44 0.89
C MET A 288 -26.95 6.43 1.79
N ALA A 289 -26.82 6.57 3.11
CA ALA A 289 -27.51 5.69 4.05
C ALA A 289 -29.03 5.91 4.03
N GLU A 290 -29.48 7.16 3.97
CA GLU A 290 -30.90 7.54 3.87
C GLU A 290 -31.51 7.03 2.57
N LEU A 291 -30.83 7.22 1.43
CA LEU A 291 -31.28 6.74 0.12
C LEU A 291 -31.56 5.22 0.12
N GLU A 292 -30.69 4.45 0.77
CA GLU A 292 -30.77 3.00 0.82
C GLU A 292 -31.47 2.47 2.08
N ASN A 293 -32.08 3.35 2.88
CA ASN A 293 -32.73 3.03 4.15
C ASN A 293 -31.84 2.18 5.10
N ILE A 294 -30.58 2.55 5.24
CA ILE A 294 -29.59 1.88 6.09
C ILE A 294 -29.52 2.57 7.45
N GLU A 295 -29.85 1.82 8.50
CA GLU A 295 -29.63 2.25 9.87
C GLU A 295 -28.12 2.25 10.22
N LEU A 296 -27.60 3.40 10.62
CA LEU A 296 -26.19 3.59 10.99
C LEU A 296 -25.93 3.27 12.46
N SER A 297 -26.27 2.06 12.89
CA SER A 297 -26.00 1.55 14.24
C SER A 297 -24.97 0.41 14.21
N LYS A 298 -24.12 0.33 15.25
CA LYS A 298 -23.12 -0.75 15.36
C LYS A 298 -23.84 -2.10 15.52
N GLU A 299 -24.94 -2.08 16.25
CA GLU A 299 -25.79 -3.23 16.58
C GLU A 299 -26.42 -3.86 15.33
N GLU A 300 -26.85 -3.07 14.35
CA GLU A 300 -27.40 -3.61 13.10
C GLU A 300 -26.28 -4.06 12.14
N LEU A 301 -25.25 -3.23 11.97
CA LEU A 301 -24.20 -3.50 10.98
C LEU A 301 -23.26 -4.64 11.41
N ILE A 302 -23.14 -4.96 12.70
CA ILE A 302 -22.35 -6.11 13.16
C ILE A 302 -22.91 -7.46 12.68
N LYS A 303 -24.21 -7.53 12.39
CA LYS A 303 -24.90 -8.74 11.90
C LYS A 303 -24.48 -9.13 10.47
N ILE A 304 -23.85 -8.23 9.73
CA ILE A 304 -23.42 -8.48 8.35
C ILE A 304 -22.20 -9.42 8.31
N SER A 305 -22.39 -10.61 7.74
CA SER A 305 -21.34 -11.59 7.54
C SER A 305 -20.51 -11.30 6.28
N ILE A 306 -19.27 -10.83 6.49
CA ILE A 306 -18.30 -10.61 5.39
C ILE A 306 -18.01 -11.92 4.66
N LYS A 307 -17.94 -13.06 5.37
CA LYS A 307 -17.70 -14.37 4.74
C LYS A 307 -18.80 -14.69 3.72
N ARG A 308 -20.06 -14.56 4.11
CA ARG A 308 -21.21 -14.81 3.22
C ARG A 308 -21.24 -13.83 2.06
N PHE A 309 -20.91 -12.56 2.31
CA PHE A 309 -20.76 -11.57 1.25
C PHE A 309 -19.72 -11.99 0.20
N LEU A 310 -18.56 -12.48 0.63
CA LEU A 310 -17.51 -12.95 -0.27
C LEU A 310 -17.92 -14.22 -1.04
N GLU A 311 -18.71 -15.10 -0.45
CA GLU A 311 -19.31 -16.26 -1.14
C GLU A 311 -20.24 -15.80 -2.26
N ASN A 312 -21.16 -14.86 -1.96
CA ASN A 312 -22.04 -14.28 -2.97
C ASN A 312 -21.27 -13.56 -4.09
N CYS A 313 -20.16 -12.87 -3.76
CA CYS A 313 -19.30 -12.25 -4.77
C CYS A 313 -18.72 -13.29 -5.75
N LYS A 314 -18.28 -14.45 -5.23
CA LYS A 314 -17.79 -15.55 -6.08
C LYS A 314 -18.90 -16.10 -6.96
N GLU A 315 -20.11 -16.29 -6.43
CA GLU A 315 -21.24 -16.78 -7.21
C GLU A 315 -21.57 -15.82 -8.35
N LEU A 316 -21.71 -14.52 -8.05
CA LEU A 316 -22.00 -13.49 -9.06
C LEU A 316 -20.88 -13.38 -10.12
N ARG A 317 -19.62 -13.55 -9.70
CA ARG A 317 -18.45 -13.49 -10.59
C ARG A 317 -18.51 -14.52 -11.73
N TRP A 318 -19.13 -15.67 -11.49
CA TRP A 318 -19.19 -16.78 -12.44
C TRP A 318 -20.59 -17.04 -13.01
N LYS A 319 -21.59 -16.25 -12.62
CA LYS A 319 -23.00 -16.47 -12.99
C LYS A 319 -23.23 -16.55 -14.50
N ASP A 320 -22.54 -15.70 -15.25
CA ASP A 320 -22.72 -15.54 -16.71
C ASP A 320 -21.57 -16.18 -17.51
N GLU A 321 -20.66 -16.89 -16.84
CA GLU A 321 -19.43 -17.42 -17.45
C GLU A 321 -19.64 -18.86 -17.95
N VAL A 322 -19.06 -19.17 -19.11
CA VAL A 322 -19.15 -20.50 -19.71
C VAL A 322 -18.32 -21.51 -18.91
N PHE A 323 -18.94 -22.63 -18.56
CA PHE A 323 -18.26 -23.80 -18.01
C PHE A 323 -17.82 -24.73 -19.14
N TYR A 324 -16.52 -25.00 -19.17
CA TYR A 324 -15.91 -26.01 -20.01
C TYR A 324 -15.87 -27.34 -19.27
N LYS A 325 -15.87 -28.44 -20.03
CA LYS A 325 -15.77 -29.81 -19.49
C LYS A 325 -14.43 -30.43 -19.87
N GLY A 326 -13.90 -31.26 -18.98
CA GLY A 326 -12.69 -32.05 -19.23
C GLY A 326 -12.42 -33.02 -18.09
N LYS A 327 -11.34 -33.81 -18.23
CA LYS A 327 -10.92 -34.78 -17.21
C LYS A 327 -9.54 -34.45 -16.68
N VAL A 328 -9.29 -34.75 -15.42
CA VAL A 328 -7.93 -34.67 -14.85
C VAL A 328 -7.02 -35.58 -15.65
N ASP A 329 -5.99 -35.00 -16.24
CA ASP A 329 -5.11 -35.67 -17.22
C ASP A 329 -3.76 -36.04 -16.60
N SER A 330 -3.19 -35.16 -15.79
CA SER A 330 -1.95 -35.45 -15.06
C SER A 330 -1.85 -34.63 -13.78
N ILE A 331 -1.21 -35.21 -12.76
CA ILE A 331 -1.07 -34.62 -11.43
C ILE A 331 0.42 -34.44 -11.11
N LYS A 332 0.75 -33.30 -10.50
CA LYS A 332 2.03 -32.98 -9.87
C LYS A 332 1.73 -32.50 -8.44
N ASP A 333 2.78 -32.32 -7.65
CA ASP A 333 2.67 -31.92 -6.24
C ASP A 333 1.75 -30.69 -6.03
N LYS A 334 2.02 -29.58 -6.74
CA LYS A 334 1.31 -28.30 -6.51
C LYS A 334 0.28 -27.94 -7.59
N PHE A 335 0.17 -28.74 -8.63
CA PHE A 335 -0.71 -28.45 -9.76
C PHE A 335 -1.08 -29.73 -10.54
N PHE A 336 -2.12 -29.63 -11.35
CA PHE A 336 -2.57 -30.69 -12.25
C PHE A 336 -3.06 -30.07 -13.56
N PHE A 337 -3.26 -30.90 -14.57
CA PHE A 337 -3.84 -30.49 -15.85
C PHE A 337 -5.20 -31.12 -16.06
N ILE A 338 -6.11 -30.35 -16.65
CA ILE A 338 -7.38 -30.86 -17.18
C ILE A 338 -7.26 -30.90 -18.69
N LYS A 339 -7.61 -32.05 -19.29
CA LYS A 339 -7.67 -32.21 -20.75
C LYS A 339 -9.13 -32.21 -21.20
N ARG A 340 -9.45 -31.40 -22.19
CA ARG A 340 -10.75 -31.37 -22.86
C ARG A 340 -10.84 -32.49 -23.91
N GLU A 341 -12.05 -32.83 -24.33
CA GLU A 341 -12.29 -33.76 -25.44
C GLU A 341 -11.65 -33.28 -26.76
N SER A 342 -11.59 -31.96 -26.97
CA SER A 342 -10.87 -31.31 -28.08
C SER A 342 -9.35 -31.54 -28.07
N GLY A 343 -8.78 -32.09 -26.98
CA GLY A 343 -7.35 -32.35 -26.81
C GLY A 343 -6.57 -31.23 -26.12
N GLU A 344 -7.17 -30.05 -25.95
CA GLU A 344 -6.57 -28.91 -25.24
C GLU A 344 -6.34 -29.23 -23.76
N ARG A 345 -5.25 -28.71 -23.18
CA ARG A 345 -4.85 -28.94 -21.78
C ARG A 345 -4.72 -27.62 -21.03
N TYR A 346 -5.31 -27.56 -19.83
CA TYR A 346 -5.34 -26.35 -19.01
C TYR A 346 -4.71 -26.60 -17.64
N TYR A 347 -3.85 -25.66 -17.22
CA TYR A 347 -3.18 -25.68 -15.93
C TYR A 347 -4.16 -25.36 -14.79
N CYS A 348 -4.08 -26.11 -13.70
CA CYS A 348 -4.86 -25.92 -12.47
C CYS A 348 -3.95 -26.03 -11.24
N LYS A 349 -4.10 -25.15 -10.24
CA LYS A 349 -3.41 -25.34 -8.95
C LYS A 349 -4.16 -26.39 -8.14
N THR A 350 -3.45 -27.26 -7.41
CA THR A 350 -4.08 -28.32 -6.59
C THR A 350 -5.09 -27.77 -5.59
N LYS A 351 -4.84 -26.57 -5.04
CA LYS A 351 -5.75 -25.88 -4.10
C LYS A 351 -7.11 -25.48 -4.69
N GLU A 352 -7.23 -25.41 -6.02
CA GLU A 352 -8.49 -25.09 -6.70
C GLU A 352 -9.36 -26.34 -6.88
N TYR A 353 -8.84 -27.52 -6.53
CA TYR A 353 -9.59 -28.76 -6.64
C TYR A 353 -10.76 -28.80 -5.64
N PRO A 354 -11.96 -29.29 -6.01
CA PRO A 354 -13.16 -29.14 -5.18
C PRO A 354 -13.21 -30.02 -3.93
N SER A 355 -12.25 -30.95 -3.75
CA SER A 355 -12.20 -31.90 -2.64
C SER A 355 -10.88 -31.85 -1.89
N LYS A 356 -10.95 -32.05 -0.56
CA LYS A 356 -9.76 -32.14 0.31
C LYS A 356 -8.88 -33.36 0.02
N LYS A 357 -9.43 -34.39 -0.64
CA LYS A 357 -8.68 -35.60 -1.03
C LYS A 357 -7.67 -35.34 -2.15
N GLY A 358 -7.77 -34.18 -2.83
CA GLY A 358 -6.90 -33.83 -3.95
C GLY A 358 -7.35 -34.45 -5.29
N PRO A 359 -6.75 -34.03 -6.41
CA PRO A 359 -7.13 -34.47 -7.75
C PRO A 359 -6.88 -35.96 -7.96
N VAL A 360 -7.73 -36.60 -8.77
CA VAL A 360 -7.59 -38.01 -9.19
C VAL A 360 -7.63 -38.06 -10.71
N ILE A 361 -6.73 -38.83 -11.34
CA ILE A 361 -6.65 -38.93 -12.81
C ILE A 361 -7.94 -39.53 -13.36
N GLY A 362 -8.45 -38.96 -14.45
CA GLY A 362 -9.68 -39.37 -15.11
C GLY A 362 -10.94 -38.73 -14.55
N THR A 363 -10.88 -38.07 -13.38
CA THR A 363 -12.05 -37.42 -12.77
C THR A 363 -12.62 -36.34 -13.70
N PRO A 364 -13.91 -36.43 -14.07
CA PRO A 364 -14.57 -35.42 -14.87
C PRO A 364 -14.87 -34.17 -14.05
N LEU A 365 -14.57 -33.02 -14.64
CA LEU A 365 -14.72 -31.71 -14.01
C LEU A 365 -15.30 -30.72 -15.02
N LYS A 366 -16.10 -29.79 -14.49
CA LYS A 366 -16.42 -28.54 -15.17
C LYS A 366 -15.64 -27.38 -14.56
N PHE A 367 -15.21 -26.44 -15.39
CA PHE A 367 -14.35 -25.33 -14.97
C PHE A 367 -14.58 -24.08 -15.83
N ASN A 368 -14.23 -22.91 -15.29
CA ASN A 368 -14.11 -21.68 -16.07
C ASN A 368 -12.64 -21.46 -16.47
N LEU A 369 -12.42 -20.66 -17.52
CA LEU A 369 -11.08 -20.27 -17.95
C LEU A 369 -10.82 -18.81 -17.58
N ILE A 370 -9.64 -18.56 -17.04
CA ILE A 370 -9.11 -17.21 -16.87
C ILE A 370 -7.79 -17.07 -17.62
N GLU A 371 -7.60 -15.90 -18.22
CA GLU A 371 -6.30 -15.53 -18.77
C GLU A 371 -5.29 -15.41 -17.64
N THR A 372 -4.14 -16.08 -17.80
CA THR A 372 -3.03 -16.04 -16.87
C THR A 372 -1.72 -15.84 -17.60
N PHE A 373 -0.72 -15.31 -16.90
CA PHE A 373 0.60 -15.09 -17.45
C PHE A 373 1.58 -16.13 -16.90
N ASP A 374 2.21 -16.89 -17.80
CA ASP A 374 3.28 -17.82 -17.44
C ASP A 374 4.61 -17.07 -17.38
N ASN A 375 5.05 -16.73 -16.17
CA ASN A 375 6.32 -16.03 -15.94
C ASN A 375 7.54 -16.77 -16.48
N LYS A 376 7.50 -18.11 -16.57
CA LYS A 376 8.65 -18.90 -17.10
C LYS A 376 8.70 -18.84 -18.61
N LYS A 377 7.54 -18.83 -19.28
CA LYS A 377 7.43 -18.81 -20.74
C LYS A 377 7.29 -17.41 -21.32
N ASN A 378 7.12 -16.39 -20.48
CA ASN A 378 6.88 -15.00 -20.85
C ASN A 378 5.72 -14.85 -21.85
N LYS A 379 4.63 -15.61 -21.64
CA LYS A 379 3.47 -15.68 -22.54
C LYS A 379 2.17 -15.75 -21.77
N TYR A 380 1.12 -15.18 -22.36
CA TYR A 380 -0.25 -15.36 -21.90
C TYR A 380 -0.79 -16.74 -22.29
N GLY A 381 -1.65 -17.29 -21.46
CA GLY A 381 -2.39 -18.52 -21.70
C GLY A 381 -3.64 -18.54 -20.83
N PHE A 382 -4.27 -19.70 -20.73
CA PHE A 382 -5.45 -19.89 -19.90
C PHE A 382 -5.19 -20.91 -18.80
N SER A 383 -5.73 -20.61 -17.61
CA SER A 383 -5.80 -21.56 -16.49
C SER A 383 -7.25 -21.87 -16.18
N ALA A 384 -7.49 -23.11 -15.79
CA ALA A 384 -8.80 -23.54 -15.33
C ALA A 384 -8.95 -23.22 -13.83
N ILE A 385 -10.09 -22.62 -13.50
CA ILE A 385 -10.46 -22.16 -12.15
C ILE A 385 -11.94 -22.43 -11.90
N ASN A 386 -12.39 -22.24 -10.65
CA ASN A 386 -13.78 -22.46 -10.23
C ASN A 386 -14.26 -23.88 -10.59
N LEU A 387 -13.43 -24.87 -10.26
CA LEU A 387 -13.66 -26.24 -10.63
C LEU A 387 -14.86 -26.80 -9.85
N LYS A 388 -15.63 -27.65 -10.50
CA LYS A 388 -16.74 -28.41 -9.91
C LYS A 388 -16.75 -29.81 -10.50
N PHE A 389 -17.18 -30.80 -9.72
CA PHE A 389 -17.48 -32.13 -10.26
C PHE A 389 -18.60 -32.04 -11.31
N GLU A 390 -18.56 -32.94 -12.28
CA GLU A 390 -19.57 -32.98 -13.34
C GLU A 390 -20.88 -33.59 -12.81
N SER A 391 -20.78 -34.63 -11.98
CA SER A 391 -21.88 -35.27 -11.26
C SER A 391 -21.66 -35.31 -9.74
N SER A 392 -22.74 -35.48 -8.98
CA SER A 392 -22.72 -35.54 -7.51
C SER A 392 -22.09 -36.82 -6.95
N GLU A 393 -22.07 -37.91 -7.72
CA GLU A 393 -21.47 -39.19 -7.31
C GLU A 393 -19.95 -39.12 -7.22
N GLU A 394 -19.32 -38.23 -8.01
CA GLU A 394 -17.88 -38.01 -8.04
C GLU A 394 -17.35 -37.16 -6.87
N ALA A 395 -18.25 -36.60 -6.05
CA ALA A 395 -17.89 -35.73 -4.93
C ALA A 395 -17.56 -36.48 -3.63
N LEU A 396 -17.86 -37.79 -3.58
CA LEU A 396 -17.57 -38.71 -2.47
C LEU A 396 -16.13 -39.23 -2.51
#